data_AF-A0A920TZK6-F1
#
_entry.id   AF-A0A920TZK6-F1
#
_cell.length_a   1.000
_cell.length_b   1.000
_cell.length_c   1.000
_cell.angle_alpha   90.00
_cell.angle_beta   90.00
_cell.angle_gamma   90.00
#
_symmetry.space_group_name_H-M   'P 1'
#
loop_
_entity.id
_entity.type
_entity.pdbx_description
1 polymer ?
#
loop_
_entity_poly.entity_id
_entity_poly.type
_entity_poly.pdbx_seq_one_letter_code
_entity_poly.pdbx_strand_id
1 'polypeptide(L)'
;MALIDREAVQQYHDDGVTVIRDCINDHWLGILSEAIEHDIQDPGPFVHAYKSESGNGRFHGNLRLWESEPRFQDFCFNSPLPEIAADIFSSQKINLLYDQLFVKEPGTVNRTRWHNDQPYWAMRGWQVLSFWVALDSVDKKMVR
;
A
#
# COMPACT_ATOMS: atom_id res chain seq x y z
N MET A 1 -2.66 24.01 0.03
CA MET A 1 -4.02 23.75 0.57
C MET A 1 -4.01 22.31 1.01
N ALA A 2 -4.56 21.98 2.18
CA ALA A 2 -4.54 20.59 2.67
C ALA A 2 -5.19 19.67 1.63
N LEU A 3 -4.56 18.52 1.37
CA LEU A 3 -5.05 17.55 0.38
C LEU A 3 -6.22 16.70 0.91
N ILE A 4 -6.43 16.73 2.22
CA ILE A 4 -7.52 16.06 2.92
C ILE A 4 -8.26 17.03 3.83
N ASP A 5 -9.53 16.74 4.08
CA ASP A 5 -10.32 17.52 5.04
C ASP A 5 -9.91 17.23 6.49
N ARG A 6 -10.32 18.13 7.39
CA ARG A 6 -10.04 17.97 8.82
C ARG A 6 -10.79 16.80 9.46
N GLU A 7 -11.89 16.35 8.84
CA GLU A 7 -12.69 15.26 9.35
C GLU A 7 -11.94 13.93 9.22
N ALA A 8 -11.30 13.69 8.07
CA ALA A 8 -10.44 12.54 7.83
C ALA A 8 -9.24 12.50 8.80
N VAL A 9 -8.61 13.66 9.04
CA VAL A 9 -7.51 13.76 10.03
C VAL A 9 -8.02 13.40 11.43
N GLN A 10 -9.14 13.97 11.86
CA GLN A 10 -9.71 13.69 13.17
C GLN A 10 -10.11 12.21 13.31
N GLN A 11 -10.76 11.65 12.28
CA GLN A 11 -11.12 10.24 12.26
C GLN A 11 -9.90 9.33 12.38
N TYR A 12 -8.80 9.64 11.68
CA TYR A 12 -7.56 8.88 11.82
C TYR A 12 -7.03 8.89 13.25
N HIS A 13 -7.06 10.04 13.94
CA HIS A 13 -6.59 10.16 15.33
C HIS A 13 -7.50 9.43 16.33
N ASP A 14 -8.81 9.41 16.07
CA ASP A 14 -9.80 8.77 16.96
C ASP A 14 -9.89 7.25 16.74
N ASP A 15 -9.90 6.80 15.49
CA ASP A 15 -10.17 5.40 15.10
C ASP A 15 -8.90 4.62 14.73
N GLY A 16 -7.77 5.31 14.51
CA GLY A 16 -6.53 4.73 13.98
C GLY A 16 -6.57 4.45 12.47
N VAL A 17 -7.65 4.83 11.78
CA VAL A 17 -7.84 4.61 10.33
C VAL A 17 -8.81 5.63 9.76
N THR A 18 -8.61 6.03 8.49
CA THR A 18 -9.58 6.82 7.72
C THR A 18 -9.55 6.40 6.25
N VAL A 19 -10.62 6.69 5.50
CA VAL A 19 -10.71 6.42 4.07
C VAL A 19 -10.62 7.74 3.31
N ILE A 20 -9.63 7.83 2.44
CA ILE A 20 -9.47 8.96 1.52
C ILE A 20 -9.81 8.45 0.12
N ARG A 21 -10.81 9.07 -0.52
CA ARG A 21 -11.26 8.71 -1.87
C ARG A 21 -10.62 9.64 -2.88
N ASP A 22 -10.40 9.11 -4.08
CA ASP A 22 -9.95 9.87 -5.25
C ASP A 22 -8.62 10.63 -5.04
N CYS A 23 -7.77 10.19 -4.09
CA CYS A 23 -6.48 10.82 -3.82
C CYS A 23 -5.36 10.39 -4.75
N ILE A 24 -5.51 9.24 -5.44
CA ILE A 24 -4.58 8.75 -6.45
C ILE A 24 -5.28 8.88 -7.80
N ASN A 25 -4.68 9.65 -8.70
CA ASN A 25 -5.24 9.90 -10.03
C ASN A 25 -4.82 8.82 -11.04
N ASP A 26 -5.46 8.84 -12.21
CA ASP A 26 -5.23 7.87 -13.30
C ASP A 26 -3.77 7.81 -13.76
N HIS A 27 -3.02 8.90 -13.65
CA HIS A 27 -1.59 8.93 -13.98
C HIS A 27 -0.80 7.98 -13.07
N TRP A 28 -0.98 8.10 -11.75
CA TRP A 28 -0.32 7.22 -10.78
C TRP A 28 -0.81 5.78 -10.88
N LEU A 29 -2.12 5.58 -11.11
CA LEU A 29 -2.68 4.24 -11.32
C LEU A 29 -2.04 3.56 -12.54
N GLY A 30 -1.85 4.28 -13.65
CA GLY A 30 -1.17 3.78 -14.83
C GLY A 30 0.28 3.40 -14.55
N ILE A 31 1.04 4.27 -13.89
CA ILE A 31 2.44 4.02 -13.50
C ILE A 31 2.55 2.74 -12.66
N LEU A 32 1.70 2.61 -11.64
CA LEU A 32 1.72 1.44 -10.75
C LEU A 32 1.30 0.17 -11.47
N SER A 33 0.28 0.23 -12.34
CA SER A 33 -0.15 -0.92 -13.13
C SER A 33 0.99 -1.48 -13.98
N GLU A 34 1.74 -0.63 -14.67
CA GLU A 34 2.87 -1.07 -15.49
C GLU A 34 4.05 -1.60 -14.65
N ALA A 35 4.29 -0.99 -13.48
CA ALA A 35 5.34 -1.44 -12.56
C ALA A 35 5.02 -2.80 -11.93
N ILE A 36 3.75 -3.06 -11.64
CA ILE A 36 3.28 -4.33 -11.08
C ILE A 36 3.39 -5.45 -12.10
N GLU A 37 2.97 -5.21 -13.35
CA GLU A 37 3.13 -6.22 -14.40
C GLU A 37 4.62 -6.55 -14.61
N HIS A 38 5.49 -5.54 -14.57
CA HIS A 38 6.93 -5.77 -14.62
C HIS A 38 7.42 -6.63 -13.46
N ASP A 39 7.03 -6.33 -12.20
CA ASP A 39 7.44 -7.13 -11.03
C ASP A 39 6.85 -8.56 -11.04
N ILE A 40 5.70 -8.79 -11.68
CA ILE A 40 5.15 -10.14 -11.85
C ILE A 40 6.02 -10.97 -12.79
N GLN A 41 6.57 -10.36 -13.85
CA GLN A 41 7.40 -11.03 -14.86
C GLN A 41 8.87 -11.15 -14.44
N ASP A 42 9.44 -10.11 -13.85
CA ASP A 42 10.82 -10.04 -13.37
C ASP A 42 10.85 -9.50 -11.92
N PRO A 43 10.56 -10.36 -10.93
CA PRO A 43 10.36 -9.92 -9.56
C PRO A 43 11.62 -9.37 -8.91
N GLY A 44 11.43 -8.29 -8.14
CA GLY A 44 12.44 -7.78 -7.23
C GLY A 44 12.88 -8.80 -6.18
N PRO A 45 13.98 -8.50 -5.45
CA PRO A 45 14.71 -9.48 -4.64
C PRO A 45 13.97 -10.01 -3.42
N PHE A 46 12.89 -9.36 -2.97
CA PHE A 46 12.15 -9.72 -1.77
C PHE A 46 10.79 -10.37 -2.07
N VAL A 47 10.66 -10.99 -3.26
CA VAL A 47 9.44 -11.67 -3.69
C VAL A 47 9.07 -12.82 -2.75
N HIS A 48 7.78 -12.90 -2.44
CA HIS A 48 7.16 -13.98 -1.67
C HIS A 48 5.88 -14.45 -2.36
N ALA A 49 6.03 -15.27 -3.40
CA ALA A 49 4.91 -15.77 -4.19
C ALA A 49 4.57 -17.23 -3.84
N TYR A 50 3.28 -17.58 -3.87
CA TYR A 50 2.80 -18.95 -3.68
C TYR A 50 1.52 -19.20 -4.48
N LYS A 51 1.28 -20.48 -4.83
CA LYS A 51 0.00 -20.91 -5.41
C LYS A 51 -1.04 -21.09 -4.31
N SER A 52 -2.32 -20.88 -4.64
CA SER A 52 -3.41 -21.21 -3.71
C SER A 52 -3.36 -22.68 -3.29
N GLU A 53 -3.77 -22.97 -2.06
CA GLU A 53 -3.97 -24.34 -1.56
C GLU A 53 -4.96 -25.15 -2.43
N SER A 54 -5.92 -24.46 -3.06
CA SER A 54 -6.88 -25.06 -3.98
C SER A 54 -6.30 -25.38 -5.37
N GLY A 55 -5.08 -24.92 -5.66
CA GLY A 55 -4.45 -24.99 -6.99
C GLY A 55 -4.94 -23.92 -7.98
N ASN A 56 -5.98 -23.16 -7.64
CA ASN A 56 -6.54 -22.10 -8.48
C ASN A 56 -6.07 -20.72 -8.01
N GLY A 57 -5.43 -19.98 -8.91
CA GLY A 57 -4.90 -18.65 -8.65
C GLY A 57 -3.56 -18.64 -7.92
N ARG A 58 -2.89 -17.50 -8.01
CA ARG A 58 -1.59 -17.21 -7.41
C ARG A 58 -1.67 -15.97 -6.53
N PHE A 59 -0.94 -16.04 -5.42
CA PHE A 59 -0.50 -14.87 -4.69
C PHE A 59 0.89 -14.48 -5.19
N HIS A 60 1.03 -13.23 -5.60
CA HIS A 60 2.31 -12.59 -5.84
C HIS A 60 2.44 -11.44 -4.87
N GLY A 61 3.58 -11.34 -4.21
CA GLY A 61 3.86 -10.20 -3.38
C GLY A 61 5.34 -9.96 -3.27
N ASN A 62 5.69 -8.72 -2.96
CA ASN A 62 7.07 -8.26 -2.93
C ASN A 62 7.19 -7.10 -1.93
N LEU A 63 8.42 -6.77 -1.55
CA LEU A 63 8.75 -5.75 -0.56
C LEU A 63 9.87 -4.86 -1.10
N ARG A 64 9.90 -3.60 -0.66
CA ARG A 64 10.99 -2.65 -0.98
C ARG A 64 11.17 -2.47 -2.49
N LEU A 65 10.06 -2.45 -3.23
CA LEU A 65 10.07 -2.27 -4.68
C LEU A 65 10.65 -0.89 -5.04
N TRP A 66 10.38 0.14 -4.24
CA TRP A 66 10.94 1.50 -4.40
C TRP A 66 12.48 1.56 -4.50
N GLU A 67 13.20 0.55 -4.04
CA GLU A 67 14.67 0.50 -4.11
C GLU A 67 15.20 -0.01 -5.45
N SER A 68 14.37 -0.73 -6.21
CA SER A 68 14.79 -1.43 -7.44
C SER A 68 13.93 -1.11 -8.66
N GLU A 69 12.72 -0.56 -8.47
CA GLU A 69 11.80 -0.15 -9.53
C GLU A 69 11.56 1.36 -9.46
N PRO A 70 12.13 2.15 -10.39
CA PRO A 70 12.03 3.61 -10.40
C PRO A 70 10.60 4.15 -10.38
N ARG A 71 9.62 3.41 -10.92
CA ARG A 71 8.20 3.81 -10.89
C ARG A 71 7.58 3.72 -9.50
N PHE A 72 7.92 2.69 -8.73
CA PHE A 72 7.52 2.60 -7.31
C PHE A 72 8.23 3.67 -6.48
N GLN A 73 9.49 3.96 -6.79
CA GLN A 73 10.20 5.07 -6.16
C GLN A 73 9.51 6.39 -6.44
N ASP A 74 9.23 6.71 -7.69
CA ASP A 74 8.56 7.96 -8.07
C ASP A 74 7.19 8.09 -7.38
N PHE A 75 6.39 7.02 -7.38
CA PHE A 75 5.12 7.01 -6.67
C PHE A 75 5.27 7.25 -5.16
N CYS A 76 6.19 6.55 -4.48
CA CYS A 76 6.36 6.69 -3.04
C CYS A 76 6.82 8.09 -2.62
N PHE A 77 7.59 8.78 -3.45
CA PHE A 77 8.16 10.09 -3.12
C PHE A 77 7.38 11.28 -3.67
N ASN A 78 6.72 11.14 -4.82
CA ASN A 78 6.12 12.25 -5.57
C ASN A 78 4.61 12.14 -5.76
N SER A 79 3.96 11.05 -5.32
CA SER A 79 2.49 11.00 -5.24
C SER A 79 1.95 11.93 -4.15
N PRO A 80 0.62 12.09 -4.02
CA PRO A 80 0.00 12.83 -2.93
C PRO A 80 0.24 12.25 -1.53
N LEU A 81 0.67 10.99 -1.42
CA LEU A 81 0.73 10.28 -0.13
C LEU A 81 1.67 10.92 0.92
N PRO A 82 2.89 11.38 0.59
CA PRO A 82 3.75 12.01 1.58
C PRO A 82 3.16 13.31 2.16
N GLU A 83 2.48 14.12 1.35
CA GLU A 83 1.82 15.35 1.82
C GLU A 83 0.60 15.01 2.69
N ILE A 84 -0.19 14.01 2.31
CA ILE A 84 -1.30 13.49 3.14
C ILE A 84 -0.77 12.99 4.51
N ALA A 85 0.33 12.24 4.53
CA ALA A 85 0.94 11.78 5.78
C ALA A 85 1.46 12.96 6.63
N ALA A 86 2.02 13.99 5.99
CA ALA A 86 2.47 15.20 6.65
C ALA A 86 1.30 15.94 7.33
N ASP A 87 0.15 16.06 6.63
CA ASP A 87 -1.07 16.64 7.16
C ASP A 87 -1.59 15.85 8.38
N ILE A 88 -1.69 14.51 8.26
CA ILE A 88 -2.16 13.64 9.37
C ILE A 88 -1.27 13.76 10.60
N PHE A 89 0.06 13.71 10.41
CA PHE A 89 1.02 13.78 11.50
C PHE A 89 1.32 15.20 12.00
N SER A 90 0.85 16.23 11.28
CA SER A 90 1.29 17.61 11.50
C SER A 90 2.83 17.72 11.51
N SER A 91 3.49 17.05 10.55
CA SER A 91 4.94 16.96 10.45
C SER A 91 5.46 17.73 9.23
N GLN A 92 6.66 18.31 9.35
CA GLN A 92 7.36 18.93 8.22
C GLN A 92 8.19 17.91 7.41
N LYS A 93 8.36 16.70 7.93
CA LYS A 93 9.15 15.65 7.28
C LYS A 93 8.49 14.29 7.47
N ILE A 94 8.36 13.56 6.36
CA ILE A 94 7.97 12.16 6.32
C ILE A 94 9.17 11.36 5.83
N ASN A 95 9.38 10.17 6.42
CA ASN A 95 10.38 9.22 5.96
C ASN A 95 9.66 7.96 5.50
N LEU A 96 9.93 7.52 4.28
CA LEU A 96 9.46 6.24 3.79
C LEU A 96 10.16 5.11 4.56
N LEU A 97 9.39 4.18 5.12
CA LEU A 97 9.93 2.98 5.77
C LEU A 97 10.14 1.86 4.74
N TYR A 98 9.07 1.49 4.04
CA TYR A 98 9.07 0.53 2.94
C TYR A 98 7.74 0.62 2.17
N ASP A 99 7.70 -0.01 1.00
CA ASP A 99 6.49 -0.35 0.26
C ASP A 99 6.31 -1.88 0.18
N GLN A 100 5.08 -2.31 -0.06
CA GLN A 100 4.73 -3.72 -0.17
C GLN A 100 3.67 -3.92 -1.24
N LEU A 101 3.90 -4.90 -2.11
CA LEU A 101 2.97 -5.31 -3.16
C LEU A 101 2.21 -6.57 -2.77
N PHE A 102 0.91 -6.55 -3.02
CA PHE A 102 0.03 -7.71 -2.92
C PHE A 102 -0.84 -7.83 -4.17
N VAL A 103 -0.59 -8.88 -4.96
CA VAL A 103 -1.42 -9.27 -6.09
C VAL A 103 -2.05 -10.62 -5.77
N LYS A 104 -3.39 -10.66 -5.77
CA LYS A 104 -4.18 -11.87 -5.53
C LYS A 104 -5.00 -12.17 -6.76
N GLU A 105 -4.64 -13.23 -7.49
CA GLU A 105 -5.48 -13.69 -8.59
C GLU A 105 -6.79 -14.29 -8.06
N PRO A 106 -7.89 -14.23 -8.85
CA PRO A 106 -9.14 -14.89 -8.53
C PRO A 106 -8.94 -16.37 -8.14
N GLY A 107 -9.61 -16.81 -7.09
CA GLY A 107 -9.47 -18.18 -6.55
C GLY A 107 -8.42 -18.33 -5.44
N THR A 108 -7.59 -17.31 -5.21
CA THR A 108 -6.61 -17.30 -4.11
C THR A 108 -7.30 -17.09 -2.74
N VAL A 109 -7.73 -18.19 -2.11
CA VAL A 109 -8.45 -18.20 -0.82
C VAL A 109 -7.60 -17.89 0.43
N ASN A 110 -6.30 -17.60 0.27
CA ASN A 110 -5.41 -17.33 1.39
C ASN A 110 -5.74 -15.98 2.05
N ARG A 111 -6.41 -16.05 3.21
CA ARG A 111 -6.78 -14.88 4.02
C ARG A 111 -5.59 -14.30 4.76
N THR A 112 -5.48 -12.97 4.76
CA THR A 112 -4.57 -12.25 5.65
C THR A 112 -5.12 -12.37 7.08
N ARG A 113 -4.33 -12.94 7.99
CA ARG A 113 -4.75 -13.11 9.40
C ARG A 113 -4.82 -11.76 10.10
N TRP A 114 -5.63 -11.66 11.15
CA TRP A 114 -5.67 -10.45 11.98
C TRP A 114 -4.31 -10.23 12.67
N HIS A 115 -3.78 -9.02 12.57
CA HIS A 115 -2.51 -8.64 13.17
C HIS A 115 -2.45 -7.11 13.37
N ASN A 116 -1.44 -6.67 14.12
CA ASN A 116 -0.98 -5.29 14.15
C ASN A 116 0.41 -5.26 13.50
N ASP A 117 0.71 -4.22 12.71
CA ASP A 117 1.96 -4.16 11.95
C ASP A 117 3.18 -3.78 12.81
N GLN A 118 2.98 -2.96 13.84
CA GLN A 118 4.08 -2.39 14.63
C GLN A 118 5.03 -3.43 15.25
N PRO A 119 4.57 -4.60 15.76
CA PRO A 119 5.46 -5.68 16.20
C PRO A 119 6.46 -6.19 15.15
N TYR A 120 6.20 -5.98 13.86
CA TYR A 120 7.09 -6.43 12.77
C TYR A 120 8.13 -5.39 12.38
N TRP A 121 7.99 -4.13 12.83
CA TRP A 121 8.88 -3.05 12.45
C TRP A 121 9.95 -2.80 13.50
N ALA A 122 11.21 -2.70 13.07
CA ALA A 122 12.35 -2.39 13.93
C ALA A 122 12.42 -0.88 14.27
N MET A 123 11.29 -0.28 14.65
CA MET A 123 11.17 1.13 15.02
C MET A 123 10.25 1.32 16.25
N ARG A 124 10.37 2.47 16.90
CA ARG A 124 9.53 2.85 18.05
C ARG A 124 8.94 4.23 17.82
N GLY A 125 7.69 4.43 18.24
CA GLY A 125 6.98 5.71 18.11
C GLY A 125 5.52 5.52 17.71
N TRP A 126 4.76 6.61 17.69
CA TRP A 126 3.33 6.62 17.36
C TRP A 126 3.02 7.30 16.02
N GLN A 127 3.95 8.08 15.47
CA GLN A 127 3.82 8.71 14.15
C GLN A 127 4.30 7.75 13.06
N VAL A 128 3.60 6.63 12.93
CA VAL A 128 3.78 5.63 11.87
C VAL A 128 2.40 5.25 11.33
N LEU A 129 2.28 5.22 10.01
CA LEU A 129 1.05 4.88 9.30
C LEU A 129 1.40 4.09 8.05
N SER A 130 0.45 3.30 7.58
CA SER A 130 0.52 2.60 6.30
C SER A 130 -0.59 3.14 5.41
N PHE A 131 -0.27 3.42 4.14
CA PHE A 131 -1.30 3.61 3.13
C PHE A 131 -1.64 2.27 2.48
N TRP A 132 -2.92 1.92 2.49
CA TRP A 132 -3.42 0.81 1.70
C TRP A 132 -4.08 1.35 0.43
N VAL A 133 -3.39 1.22 -0.70
CA VAL A 133 -3.85 1.75 -1.99
C VAL A 133 -4.53 0.64 -2.78
N ALA A 134 -5.83 0.78 -3.01
CA ALA A 134 -6.57 -0.11 -3.90
C ALA A 134 -6.27 0.28 -5.36
N LEU A 135 -5.63 -0.62 -6.11
CA LEU A 135 -5.34 -0.40 -7.54
C LEU A 135 -6.44 -0.91 -8.45
N ASP A 136 -7.19 -1.91 -7.99
CA ASP A 136 -8.39 -2.42 -8.61
C ASP A 136 -9.64 -2.01 -7.82
N SER A 137 -10.81 -2.11 -8.46
CA SER A 137 -12.08 -2.01 -7.74
C SER A 137 -12.22 -3.20 -6.79
N VAL A 138 -12.29 -2.92 -5.49
CA VAL A 138 -12.41 -3.95 -4.44
C VAL A 138 -13.84 -4.01 -3.93
N ASP A 139 -14.49 -5.16 -4.09
CA ASP A 139 -15.81 -5.42 -3.52
C ASP A 139 -15.75 -6.32 -2.27
N LYS A 140 -16.85 -6.37 -1.51
CA LYS A 140 -16.96 -7.22 -0.30
C LYS A 140 -16.83 -8.72 -0.58
N LYS A 141 -16.99 -9.17 -1.83
CA LYS A 141 -16.94 -10.59 -2.21
C LYS A 141 -15.49 -11.03 -2.46
N MET A 142 -14.60 -10.12 -2.84
CA MET A 142 -13.17 -10.40 -3.01
C MET A 142 -12.41 -10.64 -1.69
N VAL A 143 -13.01 -10.28 -0.54
CA VAL A 143 -12.38 -10.36 0.80
C VAL A 143 -12.95 -11.52 1.65
N ARG A 144 -13.78 -12.39 1.09
CA ARG A 144 -14.36 -13.54 1.81
C ARG A 144 -13.56 -14.81 1.57
#